data_AF-A0A7W2IW77-F1
#
_entry.id   AF-A0A7W2IW77-F1
#
_cell.length_a   1.000
_cell.length_b   1.000
_cell.length_c   1.000
_cell.angle_alpha   90.00
_cell.angle_beta   90.00
_cell.angle_gamma   90.00
#
_symmetry.space_group_name_H-M   'P 1'
#
loop_
_entity.id
_entity.type
_entity.pdbx_description
1 polymer ?
#
loop_
_entity_poly.entity_id
_entity_poly.type
_entity_poly.pdbx_seq_one_letter_code
_entity_poly.pdbx_strand_id
1 'polypeptide(L)'
;MGAIENVVCLDLDFDIESEAIHRHNMLIISENLLDFNERFGTDFIILYSLDDFLFSPIDDEKDELLLWFLEGTNELLGFAYSATMSSFEDLNMYLYRRRYELLMLFSGELYDRYRTRYINYAPLGFLTEADHYYIKIKLTDIILDHSNSN
;
A
#
# COMPACT_ATOMS: atom_id res chain seq x y z
N MET A 1 -8.98 -17.06 3.29
CA MET A 1 -7.86 -16.40 3.99
C MET A 1 -6.69 -16.40 3.04
N GLY A 2 -6.16 -15.23 2.67
CA GLY A 2 -4.94 -15.13 1.87
C GLY A 2 -3.73 -15.71 2.61
N ALA A 3 -2.69 -16.06 1.87
CA ALA A 3 -1.41 -16.49 2.42
C ALA A 3 -0.46 -15.29 2.52
N ILE A 4 0.36 -15.25 3.56
CA ILE A 4 1.44 -14.26 3.70
C ILE A 4 2.68 -14.86 3.04
N GLU A 5 3.14 -14.26 1.94
CA GLU A 5 4.18 -14.88 1.08
C GLU A 5 5.51 -14.11 1.09
N ASN A 6 5.45 -12.80 1.22
CA ASN A 6 6.58 -11.86 1.04
C ASN A 6 6.83 -10.96 2.27
N VAL A 7 6.26 -11.34 3.41
CA VAL A 7 6.51 -10.71 4.71
C VAL A 7 7.04 -11.77 5.67
N VAL A 8 8.24 -11.55 6.19
CA VAL A 8 8.92 -12.45 7.13
C VAL A 8 8.84 -11.87 8.53
N CYS A 9 8.42 -12.68 9.50
CA CYS A 9 8.50 -12.33 10.91
C CYS A 9 9.25 -13.44 11.64
N LEU A 10 10.38 -13.11 12.28
CA LEU A 10 11.24 -14.09 12.93
C LEU A 10 10.73 -14.51 14.32
N ASP A 11 9.92 -13.66 14.95
CA ASP A 11 9.50 -13.79 16.34
C ASP A 11 8.07 -14.33 16.53
N LEU A 12 7.43 -14.78 15.44
CA LEU A 12 6.01 -15.16 15.45
C LEU A 12 5.84 -16.63 15.85
N ASP A 13 5.54 -16.88 17.12
CA ASP A 13 4.97 -18.14 17.59
C ASP A 13 3.45 -18.12 17.34
N PHE A 14 2.95 -18.99 16.46
CA PHE A 14 1.58 -19.00 15.91
C PHE A 14 0.45 -19.43 16.89
N ASP A 15 0.64 -19.23 18.21
CA ASP A 15 -0.22 -19.83 19.26
C ASP A 15 -0.80 -18.81 20.27
N ILE A 16 -0.79 -17.47 20.01
CA ILE A 16 -1.21 -16.44 20.99
C ILE A 16 -2.17 -15.39 20.41
N GLU A 17 -3.20 -14.97 21.14
CA GLU A 17 -4.24 -13.99 20.69
C GLU A 17 -3.71 -12.61 20.25
N SER A 18 -2.54 -12.15 20.74
CA SER A 18 -1.86 -10.93 20.25
C SER A 18 -1.47 -11.04 18.77
N GLU A 19 -1.44 -12.24 18.21
CA GLU A 19 -1.09 -12.54 16.82
C GLU A 19 -2.14 -12.06 15.82
N ALA A 20 -3.41 -11.91 16.19
CA ALA A 20 -4.46 -11.62 15.21
C ALA A 20 -4.26 -10.26 14.50
N ILE A 21 -3.85 -9.23 15.25
CA ILE A 21 -3.55 -7.90 14.68
C ILE A 21 -2.26 -7.93 13.85
N HIS A 22 -1.21 -8.60 14.33
CA HIS A 22 0.05 -8.76 13.61
C HIS A 22 -0.16 -9.51 12.29
N ARG A 23 -0.89 -10.63 12.33
CA ARG A 23 -1.25 -11.40 11.15
C ARG A 23 -2.11 -10.62 10.18
N HIS A 24 -3.03 -9.78 10.67
CA HIS A 24 -3.84 -8.92 9.81
C HIS A 24 -2.98 -7.84 9.11
N ASN A 25 -2.08 -7.18 9.85
CA ASN A 25 -1.11 -6.23 9.28
C ASN A 25 -0.26 -6.89 8.20
N MET A 26 0.34 -8.04 8.53
CA MET A 26 1.16 -8.79 7.59
C MET A 26 0.37 -9.21 6.35
N LEU A 27 -0.89 -9.62 6.50
CA LEU A 27 -1.74 -9.99 5.37
C LEU A 27 -2.00 -8.80 4.45
N ILE A 28 -2.43 -7.66 5.01
CA ILE A 28 -2.68 -6.43 4.23
C ILE A 28 -1.41 -6.02 3.49
N ILE A 29 -0.28 -5.92 4.19
CA ILE A 29 0.97 -5.49 3.57
C ILE A 29 1.46 -6.52 2.55
N SER A 30 1.31 -7.82 2.80
CA SER A 30 1.70 -8.88 1.87
C SER A 30 0.93 -8.80 0.55
N GLU A 31 -0.41 -8.67 0.61
CA GLU A 31 -1.24 -8.54 -0.60
C GLU A 31 -0.86 -7.30 -1.42
N ASN A 32 -0.66 -6.16 -0.75
CA ASN A 32 -0.28 -4.92 -1.42
C ASN A 32 1.16 -4.94 -1.96
N LEU A 33 2.09 -5.63 -1.29
CA LEU A 33 3.46 -5.80 -1.75
C LEU A 33 3.54 -6.77 -2.95
N LEU A 34 2.72 -7.82 -2.99
CA LEU A 34 2.65 -8.73 -4.15
C LEU A 34 2.20 -7.96 -5.42
N ASP A 35 1.13 -7.18 -5.28
CA ASP A 35 0.59 -6.35 -6.37
C ASP A 35 1.57 -5.21 -6.76
N PHE A 36 2.32 -4.66 -5.80
CA PHE A 36 3.41 -3.74 -6.10
C PHE A 36 4.54 -4.41 -6.88
N ASN A 37 4.99 -5.58 -6.43
CA ASN A 37 6.03 -6.38 -7.07
C ASN A 37 5.67 -6.73 -8.52
N GLU A 38 4.43 -7.16 -8.77
CA GLU A 38 3.96 -7.43 -10.12
C GLU A 38 4.03 -6.19 -11.03
N ARG A 39 3.57 -5.03 -10.53
CA ARG A 39 3.55 -3.79 -11.32
C ARG A 39 4.93 -3.22 -11.61
N PHE A 40 5.86 -3.37 -10.69
CA PHE A 40 7.23 -2.86 -10.83
C PHE A 40 8.22 -3.91 -11.36
N GLY A 41 7.80 -5.17 -11.51
CA GLY A 41 8.67 -6.27 -11.95
C GLY A 41 9.75 -6.60 -10.93
N THR A 42 9.43 -6.49 -9.65
CA THR A 42 10.32 -6.76 -8.50
C THR A 42 9.88 -8.01 -7.75
N ASP A 43 10.69 -8.47 -6.81
CA ASP A 43 10.43 -9.64 -5.96
C ASP A 43 10.75 -9.35 -4.49
N PHE A 44 10.52 -8.09 -4.07
CA PHE A 44 10.85 -7.65 -2.73
C PHE A 44 10.19 -8.49 -1.64
N ILE A 45 10.97 -8.74 -0.59
CA ILE A 45 10.58 -9.37 0.66
C ILE A 45 10.93 -8.40 1.79
N ILE A 46 10.05 -8.28 2.77
CA ILE A 46 10.24 -7.37 3.92
C ILE A 46 10.17 -8.11 5.24
N LEU A 47 10.84 -7.57 6.24
CA LEU A 47 10.75 -8.00 7.63
C LEU A 47 9.60 -7.27 8.32
N TYR A 48 8.93 -7.96 9.24
CA TYR A 48 7.97 -7.40 10.16
C TYR A 48 8.43 -7.63 11.60
N SER A 49 8.37 -6.58 12.41
CA SER A 49 8.73 -6.61 13.83
C SER A 49 7.47 -6.56 14.70
N LEU A 50 7.38 -7.49 15.66
CA LEU A 50 6.26 -7.55 16.61
C LEU A 50 6.31 -6.44 17.66
N ASP A 51 7.52 -5.99 18.03
CA ASP A 51 7.71 -5.04 19.13
C ASP A 51 7.22 -3.64 18.78
N ASP A 52 7.47 -3.20 17.55
CA ASP A 52 7.20 -1.82 17.08
C ASP A 52 6.17 -1.75 15.95
N PHE A 53 5.68 -2.89 15.47
CA PHE A 53 4.70 -3.00 14.37
C PHE A 53 5.23 -2.41 13.05
N LEU A 54 6.55 -2.35 12.87
CA LEU A 54 7.17 -1.77 11.70
C LEU A 54 7.58 -2.82 10.66
N PHE A 55 7.65 -2.34 9.43
CA PHE A 55 8.16 -3.10 8.29
C PHE A 55 9.50 -2.52 7.85
N SER A 56 10.45 -3.39 7.52
CA SER A 56 11.78 -2.99 7.09
C SER A 56 12.29 -3.86 5.94
N PRO A 57 13.25 -3.36 5.13
CA PRO A 57 13.91 -4.17 4.10
C PRO A 57 14.64 -5.36 4.74
N ILE A 58 14.64 -6.52 4.07
CA ILE A 58 15.43 -7.67 4.50
C ILE A 58 16.87 -7.63 3.96
N ASP A 59 17.05 -7.23 2.70
CA ASP A 59 18.33 -7.36 1.99
C ASP A 59 18.95 -6.01 1.58
N ASP A 60 18.17 -5.09 0.99
CA ASP A 60 18.69 -3.80 0.48
C ASP A 60 17.99 -2.60 1.13
N GLU A 61 18.66 -2.00 2.11
CA GLU A 61 18.19 -0.80 2.82
C GLU A 61 18.21 0.47 1.94
N LYS A 62 18.79 0.42 0.74
CA LYS A 62 18.95 1.58 -0.14
C LYS A 62 18.10 1.53 -1.41
N ASP A 63 17.34 0.46 -1.61
CA ASP A 63 16.44 0.36 -2.76
C ASP A 63 15.32 1.41 -2.66
N GLU A 64 15.34 2.40 -3.54
CA GLU A 64 14.39 3.51 -3.53
C GLU A 64 12.93 3.06 -3.73
N LEU A 65 12.69 2.02 -4.54
CA LEU A 65 11.34 1.53 -4.80
C LEU A 65 10.78 0.82 -3.57
N LEU A 66 11.61 0.02 -2.90
CA LEU A 66 11.23 -0.65 -1.66
C LEU A 66 10.99 0.36 -0.54
N LEU A 67 11.88 1.34 -0.37
CA LEU A 67 11.70 2.42 0.61
C LEU A 67 10.40 3.19 0.35
N TRP A 68 10.11 3.50 -0.90
CA TRP A 68 8.88 4.18 -1.29
C TRP A 68 7.62 3.35 -1.02
N PHE A 69 7.68 2.01 -1.15
CA PHE A 69 6.59 1.14 -0.70
C PHE A 69 6.43 1.21 0.82
N LEU A 70 7.53 1.05 1.57
CA LEU A 70 7.56 1.04 3.03
C LEU A 70 7.03 2.35 3.64
N GLU A 71 7.35 3.50 3.08
CA GLU A 71 6.79 4.81 3.48
C GLU A 71 5.26 4.83 3.47
N GLY A 72 4.62 4.08 2.56
CA GLY A 72 3.17 4.01 2.43
C GLY A 72 2.49 3.01 3.39
N THR A 73 3.24 2.14 4.07
CA THR A 73 2.67 1.07 4.90
C THR A 73 1.85 1.61 6.08
N ASN A 74 2.36 2.63 6.76
CA ASN A 74 1.65 3.28 7.87
C ASN A 74 0.32 3.91 7.43
N GLU A 75 0.28 4.51 6.24
CA GLU A 75 -0.97 5.03 5.70
C GLU A 75 -1.95 3.92 5.33
N LEU A 76 -1.46 2.84 4.69
CA LEU A 76 -2.30 1.69 4.35
C LEU A 76 -2.93 1.06 5.59
N LEU A 77 -2.15 0.83 6.65
CA LEU A 77 -2.66 0.30 7.91
C LEU A 77 -3.57 1.30 8.61
N GLY A 78 -3.20 2.59 8.65
CA GLY A 78 -4.06 3.63 9.20
C GLY A 78 -5.41 3.72 8.49
N PHE A 79 -5.45 3.47 7.18
CA PHE A 79 -6.69 3.39 6.42
C PHE A 79 -7.49 2.13 6.76
N ALA A 80 -6.83 0.96 6.83
CA ALA A 80 -7.46 -0.30 7.17
C ALA A 80 -8.14 -0.31 8.56
N TYR A 81 -7.54 0.40 9.53
CA TYR A 81 -8.07 0.53 10.90
C TYR A 81 -8.86 1.81 11.13
N SER A 82 -9.21 2.56 10.08
CA SER A 82 -10.10 3.72 10.25
C SER A 82 -11.38 3.27 10.96
N ALA A 83 -11.83 4.04 11.97
CA ALA A 83 -13.05 3.72 12.72
C ALA A 83 -14.31 3.69 11.84
N THR A 84 -14.24 4.37 10.69
CA THR A 84 -15.29 4.41 9.67
C THR A 84 -15.05 3.43 8.51
N MET A 85 -13.93 2.67 8.55
CA MET A 85 -13.43 1.52 7.77
C MET A 85 -13.44 1.63 6.23
N SER A 86 -14.41 2.32 5.64
CA SER A 86 -14.50 2.65 4.21
C SER A 86 -15.59 3.70 3.93
N SER A 87 -15.87 4.59 4.89
CA SER A 87 -16.84 5.65 4.64
C SER A 87 -16.47 6.46 3.41
N PHE A 88 -17.47 7.05 2.76
CA PHE A 88 -17.24 7.94 1.64
C PHE A 88 -16.23 9.06 1.97
N GLU A 89 -16.17 9.49 3.23
CA GLU A 89 -15.20 10.49 3.70
C GLU A 89 -13.77 9.95 3.68
N ASP A 90 -13.53 8.74 4.22
CA ASP A 90 -12.20 8.12 4.20
C ASP A 90 -11.71 7.84 2.78
N LEU A 91 -12.60 7.31 1.92
CA LEU A 91 -12.29 7.05 0.52
C LEU A 91 -11.87 8.34 -0.20
N ASN A 92 -12.59 9.44 0.04
CA ASN A 92 -12.23 10.74 -0.54
C ASN A 92 -10.96 11.33 0.07
N MET A 93 -10.70 11.11 1.37
CA MET A 93 -9.45 11.55 1.99
C MET A 93 -8.24 10.83 1.37
N TYR A 94 -8.34 9.53 1.14
CA TYR A 94 -7.32 8.76 0.41
C TYR A 94 -7.09 9.34 -1.00
N LEU A 95 -8.16 9.54 -1.78
CA LEU A 95 -8.08 10.11 -3.14
C LEU A 95 -7.51 11.54 -3.13
N TYR A 96 -7.84 12.35 -2.13
CA TYR A 96 -7.34 13.70 -1.97
C TYR A 96 -5.82 13.71 -1.76
N ARG A 97 -5.29 12.83 -0.91
CA ARG A 97 -3.84 12.72 -0.67
C ARG A 97 -3.09 12.30 -1.94
N ARG A 98 -3.61 11.33 -2.67
CA ARG A 98 -3.09 10.93 -3.99
C ARG A 98 -3.06 12.10 -4.97
N ARG A 99 -4.14 12.86 -5.06
CA ARG A 99 -4.17 14.08 -5.88
C ARG A 99 -3.12 15.11 -5.45
N TYR A 100 -2.92 15.30 -4.16
CA TYR A 100 -1.93 16.23 -3.63
C TYR A 100 -0.50 15.78 -3.96
N GLU A 101 -0.17 14.50 -3.73
CA GLU A 101 1.13 13.92 -4.10
C GLU A 101 1.45 14.10 -5.57
N LEU A 102 0.46 13.86 -6.44
CA LEU A 102 0.58 14.04 -7.88
C LEU A 102 0.97 15.47 -8.27
N LEU A 103 0.46 16.49 -7.55
CA LEU A 103 0.81 17.89 -7.78
C LEU A 103 2.24 18.25 -7.32
N MET A 104 2.83 17.43 -6.45
CA MET A 104 4.18 17.66 -5.91
C MET A 104 5.28 16.98 -6.74
N LEU A 105 4.92 16.21 -7.78
CA LEU A 105 5.88 15.53 -8.64
C LEU A 105 6.53 16.53 -9.60
N PHE A 106 7.84 16.71 -9.47
CA PHE A 106 8.61 17.71 -10.21
C PHE A 106 9.48 17.14 -11.34
N SER A 107 9.44 15.82 -11.57
CA SER A 107 10.17 15.15 -12.65
C SER A 107 9.30 14.10 -13.34
N GLY A 108 9.58 13.86 -14.63
CA GLY A 108 8.88 12.83 -15.40
C GLY A 108 9.09 11.42 -14.83
N GLU A 109 10.27 11.14 -14.28
CA GLU A 109 10.57 9.85 -13.63
C GLU A 109 9.70 9.63 -12.38
N LEU A 110 9.56 10.64 -11.53
CA LEU A 110 8.68 10.54 -10.35
C LEU A 110 7.22 10.39 -10.76
N TYR A 111 6.79 11.07 -11.82
CA TYR A 111 5.47 10.89 -12.41
C TYR A 111 5.25 9.46 -12.92
N ASP A 112 6.20 8.90 -13.67
CA ASP A 112 6.08 7.54 -14.23
C ASP A 112 6.04 6.46 -13.14
N ARG A 113 6.85 6.62 -12.09
CA ARG A 113 6.79 5.75 -10.90
C ARG A 113 5.43 5.88 -10.22
N TYR A 114 4.97 7.10 -9.93
CA TYR A 114 3.66 7.37 -9.31
C TYR A 114 2.52 6.77 -10.13
N ARG A 115 2.51 7.00 -11.44
CA ARG A 115 1.53 6.45 -12.37
C ARG A 115 1.53 4.92 -12.31
N THR A 116 2.69 4.28 -12.39
CA THR A 116 2.81 2.81 -12.32
C THR A 116 2.23 2.27 -11.02
N ARG A 117 2.47 2.93 -9.88
CA ARG A 117 1.96 2.50 -8.57
C ARG A 117 0.43 2.60 -8.45
N TYR A 118 -0.16 3.65 -9.01
CA TYR A 118 -1.52 4.03 -8.67
C TYR A 118 -2.54 3.86 -9.81
N ILE A 119 -2.10 3.67 -11.06
CA ILE A 119 -3.01 3.42 -12.17
C ILE A 119 -3.73 2.08 -11.96
N ASN A 120 -5.07 2.08 -12.08
CA ASN A 120 -5.91 0.88 -11.88
C ASN A 120 -5.69 0.14 -10.53
N TYR A 121 -5.24 0.86 -9.51
CA TYR A 121 -4.97 0.31 -8.18
C TYR A 121 -5.96 0.83 -7.12
N ALA A 122 -6.23 -0.03 -6.14
CA ALA A 122 -6.84 0.33 -4.87
C ALA A 122 -6.24 -0.56 -3.76
N PRO A 123 -6.17 -0.10 -2.50
CA PRO A 123 -5.64 -0.89 -1.39
C PRO A 123 -6.35 -2.25 -1.24
N LEU A 124 -5.55 -3.30 -1.05
CA LEU A 124 -6.00 -4.68 -0.90
C LEU A 124 -6.11 -5.12 0.57
N GLY A 125 -6.84 -6.19 0.82
CA GLY A 125 -6.94 -6.86 2.13
C GLY A 125 -8.04 -6.38 3.07
N PHE A 126 -8.63 -5.20 2.85
CA PHE A 126 -9.62 -4.62 3.77
C PHE A 126 -10.79 -3.86 3.13
N LEU A 127 -10.71 -3.49 1.85
CA LEU A 127 -11.81 -2.79 1.16
C LEU A 127 -12.89 -3.76 0.67
N THR A 128 -14.14 -3.28 0.62
CA THR A 128 -15.21 -4.00 -0.10
C THR A 128 -14.98 -3.93 -1.60
N GLU A 129 -15.59 -4.84 -2.36
CA GLU A 129 -15.51 -4.85 -3.82
C GLU A 129 -15.98 -3.51 -4.45
N ALA A 130 -17.04 -2.92 -3.91
CA ALA A 130 -17.58 -1.65 -4.39
C ALA A 130 -16.61 -0.49 -4.14
N ASP A 131 -16.00 -0.43 -2.95
CA ASP A 131 -15.03 0.60 -2.58
C ASP A 131 -13.77 0.48 -3.44
N HIS A 132 -13.34 -0.76 -3.70
CA HIS A 132 -12.21 -1.07 -4.55
C HIS A 132 -12.43 -0.57 -5.99
N TYR A 133 -13.61 -0.83 -6.56
CA TYR A 133 -13.99 -0.33 -7.88
C TYR A 133 -14.03 1.21 -7.92
N TYR A 134 -14.61 1.83 -6.89
CA TYR A 134 -14.69 3.29 -6.77
C TYR A 134 -13.30 3.94 -6.76
N ILE A 135 -12.38 3.47 -5.89
CA ILE A 135 -11.03 4.01 -5.79
C ILE A 135 -10.27 3.83 -7.10
N LYS A 136 -10.31 2.65 -7.72
CA LYS A 136 -9.62 2.38 -8.98
C LYS A 136 -10.00 3.35 -10.08
N ILE A 137 -11.30 3.61 -10.25
CA ILE A 137 -11.79 4.55 -11.25
C ILE A 137 -11.30 5.95 -10.93
N LYS A 138 -11.55 6.44 -9.71
CA LYS A 138 -11.24 7.83 -9.36
C LYS A 138 -9.74 8.12 -9.39
N LEU A 139 -8.92 7.18 -8.96
CA LEU A 139 -7.48 7.32 -9.00
C LEU A 139 -6.95 7.32 -10.44
N THR A 140 -7.50 6.47 -11.30
CA THR A 140 -7.19 6.45 -12.73
C THR A 140 -7.57 7.77 -13.40
N ASP A 141 -8.78 8.29 -13.15
CA ASP A 141 -9.23 9.58 -13.67
C ASP A 141 -8.28 10.72 -13.24
N ILE A 142 -7.92 10.78 -11.95
CA ILE A 142 -7.00 11.80 -11.40
C ILE A 142 -5.65 11.79 -12.13
N ILE A 143 -5.09 10.60 -12.39
CA ILE A 143 -3.78 10.44 -13.04
C ILE A 143 -3.84 10.85 -14.52
N LEU A 144 -4.91 10.45 -15.23
CA LEU A 144 -5.09 10.77 -16.65
C LEU A 144 -5.38 12.25 -16.87
N ASP A 145 -6.20 12.88 -16.01
CA ASP A 145 -6.49 14.31 -16.08
C ASP A 145 -5.23 15.17 -15.91
N HIS A 146 -4.31 14.76 -15.02
CA HIS A 146 -3.02 15.42 -14.85
C HIS A 146 -2.14 15.30 -16.11
N SER A 147 -2.14 14.13 -16.77
CA SER A 147 -1.37 13.92 -18.00
C SER A 147 -1.82 14.80 -19.17
N ASN A 148 -3.10 15.16 -19.20
CA ASN A 148 -3.68 16.00 -20.26
C ASN A 148 -3.52 17.51 -19.98
N SER A 149 -3.10 17.88 -18.77
CA SER A 149 -2.99 19.27 -18.32
C SER A 149 -1.56 19.83 -18.36
N ASN A 150 -0.57 18.97 -18.57
CA ASN A 150 0.85 19.29 -18.76
C ASN A 150 1.28 19.05 -20.21
#